data_AF-A0A7C6TZE1-F1
#
_entry.id   AF-A0A7C6TZE1-F1
#
_cell.length_a   1.000
_cell.length_b   1.000
_cell.length_c   1.000
_cell.angle_alpha   90.00
_cell.angle_beta   90.00
_cell.angle_gamma   90.00
#
_symmetry.space_group_name_H-M   'P 1'
#
loop_
_entity.id
_entity.type
_entity.pdbx_description
1 polymer ?
#
loop_
_entity_poly.entity_id
_entity_poly.type
_entity_poly.pdbx_seq_one_letter_code
_entity_poly.pdbx_strand_id
1 'polypeptide(L)'
;TDLKRLYEMGIRHASLTWNEANDYATGLSSKQGGLTNKGRTVIQMMEELGMVIDLSHANEQTFKDVYEITQGPIVVTHGNAKALCNHQRNYSDEQLEMIKAKNGVIGVCAVASFISDDPSKQTVQYLAQHIDYIVKTIGIDYVGIGLDVCYYLYKEGRQTNVEGLQTIKDTPNLLKELQKMGYSNDAIEKIAYKNFNRVLKQVLK
;
A
#
# COMPACT_ATOMS: atom_id res chain seq x y z
N THR A 1 10.30 4.21 23.22
CA THR A 1 9.13 4.23 22.31
C THR A 1 7.96 3.63 23.06
N ASP A 2 6.79 4.28 22.99
CA ASP A 2 5.53 3.85 23.62
C ASP A 2 4.82 2.72 22.85
N LEU A 3 5.49 2.05 21.91
CA LEU A 3 4.86 1.08 21.00
C LEU A 3 4.07 -0.02 21.73
N LYS A 4 4.61 -0.55 22.83
CA LYS A 4 3.90 -1.55 23.65
C LYS A 4 2.59 -1.02 24.23
N ARG A 5 2.60 0.23 24.72
CA ARG A 5 1.39 0.90 25.22
C ARG A 5 0.37 1.12 24.10
N LEU A 6 0.81 1.55 22.92
CA LEU A 6 -0.07 1.70 21.75
C LEU A 6 -0.67 0.36 21.30
N TYR A 7 0.13 -0.71 21.36
CA TYR A 7 -0.33 -2.07 21.09
C TYR A 7 -1.37 -2.53 22.12
N GLU A 8 -1.14 -2.30 23.41
CA GLU A 8 -2.11 -2.59 24.47
C GLU A 8 -3.43 -1.81 24.28
N MET A 9 -3.37 -0.63 23.67
CA MET A 9 -4.54 0.17 23.29
C MET A 9 -5.25 -0.30 22.01
N GLY A 10 -4.74 -1.34 21.33
CA GLY A 10 -5.37 -1.94 20.15
C GLY A 10 -4.74 -1.55 18.81
N ILE A 11 -3.67 -0.75 18.78
CA ILE A 11 -2.96 -0.45 17.53
C ILE A 11 -2.26 -1.73 17.03
N ARG A 12 -2.49 -2.08 15.75
CA ARG A 12 -1.96 -3.31 15.12
C ARG A 12 -1.24 -3.06 13.81
N HIS A 13 -1.20 -1.83 13.34
CA HIS A 13 -0.64 -1.42 12.06
C HIS A 13 -0.02 -0.04 12.23
N ALA A 14 1.18 0.15 11.71
CA ALA A 14 1.84 1.45 11.68
C ALA A 14 2.84 1.54 10.52
N SER A 15 3.15 2.77 10.12
CA SER A 15 4.31 3.12 9.32
C SER A 15 5.26 3.98 10.16
N LEU A 16 6.55 4.00 9.82
CA LEU A 16 7.52 4.90 10.47
C LEU A 16 7.52 6.31 9.86
N THR A 17 6.92 6.49 8.69
CA THR A 17 6.99 7.71 7.92
C THR A 17 5.62 8.07 7.35
N TRP A 18 5.36 9.37 7.25
CA TRP A 18 4.61 9.92 6.13
C TRP A 18 5.63 10.34 5.07
N ASN A 19 5.68 11.60 4.62
CA ASN A 19 6.63 12.00 3.58
C ASN A 19 7.99 12.45 4.13
N GLU A 20 8.04 13.01 5.33
CA GLU A 20 9.25 13.67 5.85
C GLU A 20 10.26 12.69 6.42
N ALA A 21 11.49 13.17 6.60
CA ALA A 21 12.47 12.53 7.47
C ALA A 21 12.13 12.80 8.95
N ASN A 22 12.32 11.79 9.79
CA ASN A 22 12.17 11.91 11.24
C ASN A 22 13.24 11.08 11.96
N ASP A 23 13.15 11.04 13.29
CA ASP A 23 14.08 10.31 14.16
C ASP A 23 14.23 8.81 13.86
N TYR A 24 13.28 8.21 13.15
CA TYR A 24 13.21 6.78 12.88
C TYR A 24 13.60 6.44 11.45
N ALA A 25 13.10 7.18 10.46
CA ALA A 25 13.29 6.87 9.05
C ALA A 25 13.05 8.07 8.13
N THR A 26 13.33 7.89 6.83
CA THR A 26 13.09 8.90 5.80
C THR A 26 11.94 8.51 4.87
N GLY A 27 10.93 9.37 4.80
CA GLY A 27 9.85 9.27 3.81
C GLY A 27 10.22 9.86 2.45
N LEU A 28 9.24 9.96 1.56
CA LEU A 28 9.41 10.37 0.16
C LEU A 28 9.91 11.80 -0.10
N SER A 29 9.98 12.68 0.91
CA SER A 29 10.50 14.04 0.74
C SER A 29 11.99 14.08 0.39
N SER A 30 12.70 12.96 0.53
CA SER A 30 14.13 12.84 0.23
C SER A 30 14.48 11.46 -0.33
N LYS A 31 15.33 11.43 -1.35
CA LYS A 31 15.97 10.19 -1.84
C LYS A 31 17.18 9.76 -1.00
N GLN A 32 17.70 10.66 -0.16
CA GLN A 32 18.80 10.39 0.77
C GLN A 32 18.25 10.07 2.17
N GLY A 33 19.02 9.31 2.94
CA GLY A 33 18.59 8.79 4.25
C GLY A 33 18.00 7.39 4.11
N GLY A 34 17.35 6.92 5.15
CA GLY A 34 16.90 5.53 5.26
C GLY A 34 16.47 5.22 6.68
N LEU A 35 16.49 3.95 7.05
CA LEU A 35 16.14 3.52 8.40
C LEU A 35 17.28 3.80 9.39
N THR A 36 17.01 4.59 10.42
CA THR A 36 17.98 4.88 11.49
C THR A 36 18.11 3.70 12.46
N ASN A 37 19.11 3.73 13.34
CA ASN A 37 19.24 2.73 14.43
C ASN A 37 18.00 2.71 15.34
N LYS A 38 17.41 3.88 15.66
CA LYS A 38 16.16 3.95 16.42
C LYS A 38 15.01 3.31 15.66
N GLY A 39 14.90 3.57 14.35
CA GLY A 39 13.91 2.96 13.47
C GLY A 39 14.03 1.44 13.41
N ARG A 40 15.26 0.91 13.28
CA ARG A 40 15.54 -0.54 13.31
C ARG A 40 14.99 -1.19 14.58
N THR A 41 15.22 -0.58 15.75
CA THR A 41 14.64 -1.07 17.01
C THR A 41 13.11 -1.06 16.99
N VAL A 42 12.47 -0.01 16.47
CA VAL A 42 11.00 0.05 16.40
C VAL A 42 10.44 -1.03 15.46
N ILE A 43 11.06 -1.26 14.30
CA ILE A 43 10.65 -2.31 13.35
C ILE A 43 10.74 -3.69 13.99
N GLN A 44 11.84 -4.00 14.67
CA GLN A 44 12.00 -5.28 15.38
C GLN A 44 10.92 -5.45 16.46
N MET A 45 10.64 -4.39 17.23
CA MET A 45 9.55 -4.43 18.22
C MET A 45 8.17 -4.62 17.58
N MET A 46 7.89 -4.00 16.42
CA MET A 46 6.65 -4.20 15.69
C MET A 46 6.50 -5.66 15.25
N GLU A 47 7.55 -6.27 14.72
CA GLU A 47 7.56 -7.67 14.32
C GLU A 47 7.37 -8.62 15.52
N GLU A 48 8.07 -8.37 16.62
CA GLU A 48 7.93 -9.13 17.87
C GLU A 48 6.50 -9.09 18.43
N LEU A 49 5.85 -7.92 18.37
CA LEU A 49 4.48 -7.72 18.83
C LEU A 49 3.43 -8.29 17.89
N GLY A 50 3.77 -8.63 16.64
CA GLY A 50 2.80 -9.00 15.63
C GLY A 50 2.00 -7.80 15.13
N MET A 51 2.69 -6.69 14.84
CA MET A 51 2.12 -5.52 14.18
C MET A 51 2.42 -5.54 12.68
N VAL A 52 1.45 -5.11 11.88
CA VAL A 52 1.63 -4.91 10.44
C VAL A 52 2.58 -3.73 10.21
N ILE A 53 3.67 -4.01 9.50
CA ILE A 53 4.67 -3.03 9.09
C ILE A 53 4.28 -2.50 7.71
N ASP A 54 3.93 -1.22 7.65
CA ASP A 54 3.52 -0.54 6.42
C ASP A 54 4.59 0.42 5.91
N LEU A 55 4.89 0.26 4.62
CA LEU A 55 5.91 1.01 3.89
C LEU A 55 5.29 2.02 2.91
N SER A 56 4.00 2.30 3.03
CA SER A 56 3.40 3.46 2.41
C SER A 56 4.16 4.73 2.84
N HIS A 57 4.51 5.56 1.86
CA HIS A 57 5.30 6.79 2.03
C HIS A 57 6.78 6.65 2.42
N ALA A 58 7.30 5.44 2.64
CA ALA A 58 8.75 5.24 2.82
C ALA A 58 9.50 5.55 1.52
N ASN A 59 10.67 6.19 1.60
CA ASN A 59 11.53 6.27 0.42
C ASN A 59 12.15 4.90 0.08
N GLU A 60 12.80 4.81 -1.09
CA GLU A 60 13.38 3.56 -1.61
C GLU A 60 14.40 2.94 -0.63
N GLN A 61 15.25 3.74 0.02
CA GLN A 61 16.25 3.23 0.96
C GLN A 61 15.61 2.72 2.26
N THR A 62 14.67 3.45 2.86
CA THR A 62 13.92 2.98 4.03
C THR A 62 13.17 1.69 3.71
N PHE A 63 12.55 1.61 2.53
CA PHE A 63 11.87 0.40 2.06
C PHE A 63 12.83 -0.80 2.05
N LYS A 64 14.00 -0.63 1.43
CA LYS A 64 15.04 -1.66 1.35
C LYS A 64 15.58 -2.05 2.72
N ASP A 65 15.88 -1.07 3.57
CA ASP A 65 16.41 -1.32 4.92
C ASP A 65 15.42 -2.14 5.77
N VAL A 66 14.11 -1.85 5.68
CA VAL A 66 13.08 -2.62 6.39
C VAL A 66 12.95 -4.02 5.80
N TYR A 67 12.94 -4.15 4.46
CA TYR A 67 12.95 -5.45 3.79
C TYR A 67 14.13 -6.33 4.24
N GLU A 68 15.32 -5.77 4.41
CA GLU A 68 16.52 -6.51 4.82
C GLU A 68 16.48 -7.03 6.25
N ILE A 69 15.80 -6.34 7.18
CA ILE A 69 15.81 -6.71 8.61
C ILE A 69 14.59 -7.46 9.10
N THR A 70 13.47 -7.38 8.38
CA THR A 70 12.22 -8.08 8.73
C THR A 70 12.25 -9.51 8.22
N GLN A 71 11.58 -10.43 8.90
CA GLN A 71 11.39 -11.82 8.47
C GLN A 71 9.97 -12.06 7.96
N GLY A 72 8.98 -11.35 8.50
CA GLY A 72 7.57 -11.48 8.19
C GLY A 72 7.09 -10.59 7.02
N PRO A 73 5.78 -10.60 6.77
CA PRO A 73 5.15 -9.77 5.74
C PRO A 73 5.36 -8.28 5.94
N ILE A 74 5.79 -7.60 4.87
CA ILE A 74 5.71 -6.15 4.72
C ILE A 74 4.49 -5.77 3.88
N VAL A 75 3.87 -4.65 4.19
CA VAL A 75 2.66 -4.17 3.52
C VAL A 75 2.91 -2.82 2.88
N VAL A 76 2.30 -2.58 1.74
CA VAL A 76 2.03 -1.24 1.23
C VAL A 76 0.53 -1.07 1.25
N THR A 77 -0.02 -0.33 2.21
CA THR A 77 -1.47 -0.20 2.31
C THR A 77 -2.08 0.54 1.14
N HIS A 78 -1.34 1.48 0.52
CA HIS A 78 -1.82 2.28 -0.61
C HIS A 78 -0.68 2.74 -1.53
N GLY A 79 -0.66 2.20 -2.75
CA GLY A 79 0.29 2.55 -3.81
C GLY A 79 -0.03 1.88 -5.16
N ASN A 80 0.47 2.43 -6.26
CA ASN A 80 0.26 1.90 -7.61
C ASN A 80 1.58 1.50 -8.28
N ALA A 81 1.50 0.91 -9.47
CA ALA A 81 2.67 0.52 -10.27
C ALA A 81 3.34 1.72 -10.95
N LYS A 82 4.64 1.91 -10.72
CA LYS A 82 5.44 3.01 -11.29
C LYS A 82 5.62 2.90 -12.80
N ALA A 83 5.52 1.68 -13.34
CA ALA A 83 5.60 1.40 -14.78
C ALA A 83 4.44 2.01 -15.59
N LEU A 84 3.26 2.19 -14.97
CA LEU A 84 2.10 2.82 -15.64
C LEU A 84 2.00 4.32 -15.34
N CYS A 85 2.45 4.76 -14.17
CA CYS A 85 2.54 6.17 -13.80
C CYS A 85 3.79 6.41 -12.96
N ASN A 86 4.77 7.12 -13.53
CA ASN A 86 6.06 7.40 -12.89
C ASN A 86 5.94 8.50 -11.82
N HIS A 87 5.16 8.24 -10.78
CA HIS A 87 4.94 9.11 -9.64
C HIS A 87 5.75 8.60 -8.43
N GLN A 88 6.26 9.51 -7.59
CA GLN A 88 7.08 9.13 -6.42
C GLN A 88 6.35 8.25 -5.39
N ARG A 89 5.00 8.30 -5.37
CA ARG A 89 4.16 7.44 -4.51
C ARG A 89 3.96 6.03 -5.06
N ASN A 90 4.38 5.76 -6.29
CA ASN A 90 4.23 4.47 -6.95
C ASN A 90 5.51 3.63 -6.84
N TYR A 91 5.33 2.32 -6.90
CA TYR A 91 6.34 1.33 -6.56
C TYR A 91 6.96 0.74 -7.83
N SER A 92 8.28 0.63 -7.84
CA SER A 92 9.02 -0.03 -8.93
C SER A 92 8.78 -1.55 -8.91
N ASP A 93 9.05 -2.21 -10.04
CA ASP A 93 8.95 -3.68 -10.11
C ASP A 93 9.88 -4.37 -9.09
N GLU A 94 11.04 -3.78 -8.80
CA GLU A 94 11.95 -4.25 -7.75
C GLU A 94 11.27 -4.22 -6.37
N GLN A 95 10.60 -3.11 -6.02
CA GLN A 95 9.86 -3.02 -4.76
C GLN A 95 8.67 -3.98 -4.74
N LEU A 96 7.98 -4.18 -5.86
CA LEU A 96 6.90 -5.16 -5.94
C LEU A 96 7.43 -6.57 -5.66
N GLU A 97 8.54 -6.99 -6.26
CA GLU A 97 9.16 -8.29 -5.99
C GLU A 97 9.63 -8.41 -4.54
N MET A 98 10.11 -7.34 -3.90
CA MET A 98 10.43 -7.33 -2.46
C MET A 98 9.18 -7.61 -1.60
N ILE A 99 8.02 -7.01 -1.94
CA ILE A 99 6.74 -7.26 -1.24
C ILE A 99 6.37 -8.74 -1.34
N LYS A 100 6.43 -9.30 -2.54
CA LYS A 100 6.17 -10.72 -2.80
C LYS A 100 7.13 -11.63 -2.04
N ALA A 101 8.42 -11.33 -2.05
CA ALA A 101 9.46 -12.11 -1.37
C ALA A 101 9.25 -12.20 0.16
N LYS A 102 8.58 -11.20 0.75
CA LYS A 102 8.16 -11.23 2.16
C LYS A 102 6.76 -11.78 2.39
N ASN A 103 6.10 -12.34 1.37
CA ASN A 103 4.71 -12.75 1.44
C ASN A 103 3.75 -11.60 1.82
N GLY A 104 4.08 -10.39 1.39
CA GLY A 104 3.36 -9.15 1.67
C GLY A 104 2.08 -8.96 0.84
N VAL A 105 1.57 -7.72 0.83
CA VAL A 105 0.48 -7.28 -0.04
C VAL A 105 0.59 -5.78 -0.32
N ILE A 106 0.28 -5.36 -1.54
CA ILE A 106 0.11 -3.95 -1.93
C ILE A 106 -1.36 -3.64 -2.23
N GLY A 107 -1.92 -2.61 -1.58
CA GLY A 107 -3.24 -2.07 -1.89
C GLY A 107 -3.17 -0.99 -2.97
N VAL A 108 -3.92 -1.12 -4.07
CA VAL A 108 -3.97 -0.06 -5.09
C VAL A 108 -4.74 1.17 -4.59
N CYS A 109 -4.19 2.34 -4.93
CA CYS A 109 -4.57 3.64 -4.41
C CYS A 109 -5.38 4.47 -5.41
N ALA A 110 -6.49 5.05 -4.94
CA ALA A 110 -7.41 5.83 -5.75
C ALA A 110 -7.15 7.35 -5.65
N VAL A 111 -5.88 7.75 -5.63
CA VAL A 111 -5.48 9.15 -5.81
C VAL A 111 -5.22 9.36 -7.29
N ALA A 112 -5.99 10.27 -7.91
CA ALA A 112 -6.01 10.50 -9.35
C ALA A 112 -4.60 10.69 -9.96
N SER A 113 -3.75 11.52 -9.33
CA SER A 113 -2.38 11.78 -9.80
C SER A 113 -1.42 10.60 -9.62
N PHE A 114 -1.79 9.56 -8.86
CA PHE A 114 -1.00 8.33 -8.73
C PHE A 114 -1.46 7.27 -9.74
N ILE A 115 -2.63 7.44 -10.35
CA ILE A 115 -3.16 6.57 -11.41
C ILE A 115 -2.56 6.99 -12.76
N SER A 116 -2.59 8.28 -13.07
CA SER A 116 -1.95 8.78 -14.29
C SER A 116 -1.65 10.28 -14.19
N ASP A 117 -0.58 10.67 -14.86
CA ASP A 117 -0.25 12.07 -15.18
C ASP A 117 -1.18 12.64 -16.27
N ASP A 118 -1.77 11.78 -17.11
CA ASP A 118 -2.80 12.12 -18.09
C ASP A 118 -4.19 12.15 -17.41
N PRO A 119 -4.83 13.33 -17.28
CA PRO A 119 -6.14 13.44 -16.64
C PRO A 119 -7.22 12.55 -17.27
N SER A 120 -7.12 12.25 -18.58
CA SER A 120 -8.09 11.38 -19.27
C SER A 120 -8.01 9.92 -18.84
N LYS A 121 -6.92 9.53 -18.16
CA LYS A 121 -6.70 8.19 -17.62
C LYS A 121 -6.88 8.12 -16.11
N GLN A 122 -7.33 9.19 -15.45
CA GLN A 122 -7.63 9.20 -14.02
C GLN A 122 -8.99 8.56 -13.74
N THR A 123 -9.14 7.30 -14.15
CA THR A 123 -10.40 6.56 -14.15
C THR A 123 -10.29 5.25 -13.38
N VAL A 124 -11.43 4.72 -12.94
CA VAL A 124 -11.51 3.41 -12.30
C VAL A 124 -11.05 2.27 -13.22
N GLN A 125 -11.22 2.44 -14.54
CA GLN A 125 -10.72 1.51 -15.54
C GLN A 125 -9.19 1.46 -15.56
N TYR A 126 -8.52 2.61 -15.50
CA TYR A 126 -7.05 2.65 -15.48
C TYR A 126 -6.50 2.22 -14.11
N LEU A 127 -7.23 2.47 -13.02
CA LEU A 127 -6.93 1.88 -11.71
C LEU A 127 -6.98 0.35 -11.74
N ALA A 128 -7.95 -0.25 -12.45
CA ALA A 128 -7.99 -1.70 -12.67
C ALA A 128 -6.79 -2.20 -13.49
N GLN A 129 -6.26 -1.39 -14.42
CA GLN A 129 -5.02 -1.73 -15.14
C GLN A 129 -3.79 -1.75 -14.23
N HIS A 130 -3.73 -0.91 -13.19
CA HIS A 130 -2.68 -1.02 -12.18
C HIS A 130 -2.77 -2.34 -11.40
N ILE A 131 -3.98 -2.78 -11.02
CA ILE A 131 -4.17 -4.10 -10.40
C ILE A 131 -3.67 -5.18 -11.35
N ASP A 132 -4.12 -5.18 -12.60
CA ASP A 132 -3.77 -6.20 -13.59
C ASP A 132 -2.26 -6.26 -13.85
N TYR A 133 -1.61 -5.10 -13.93
CA TYR A 133 -0.16 -5.01 -14.06
C TYR A 133 0.54 -5.65 -12.84
N ILE A 134 0.15 -5.28 -11.62
CA ILE A 134 0.75 -5.83 -10.39
C ILE A 134 0.52 -7.34 -10.31
N VAL A 135 -0.68 -7.84 -10.67
CA VAL A 135 -0.97 -9.28 -10.73
C VAL A 135 -0.03 -9.99 -11.70
N LYS A 136 0.23 -9.40 -12.87
CA LYS A 136 1.16 -9.97 -13.86
C LYS A 136 2.62 -9.96 -13.38
N THR A 137 3.02 -8.95 -12.62
CA THR A 137 4.38 -8.84 -12.08
C THR A 137 4.59 -9.82 -10.92
N ILE A 138 3.79 -9.71 -9.86
CA ILE A 138 4.05 -10.42 -8.60
C ILE A 138 3.09 -11.55 -8.27
N GLY A 139 1.95 -11.64 -8.96
CA GLY A 139 0.94 -12.68 -8.77
C GLY A 139 -0.30 -12.20 -8.01
N ILE A 140 -1.40 -12.94 -8.20
CA ILE A 140 -2.73 -12.57 -7.68
C ILE A 140 -2.82 -12.53 -6.15
N ASP A 141 -1.93 -13.22 -5.43
CA ASP A 141 -1.98 -13.34 -3.98
C ASP A 141 -1.39 -12.13 -3.24
N TYR A 142 -0.80 -11.16 -3.97
CA TYR A 142 0.00 -10.07 -3.38
C TYR A 142 -0.54 -8.67 -3.68
N VAL A 143 -1.73 -8.56 -4.25
CA VAL A 143 -2.41 -7.29 -4.55
C VAL A 143 -3.72 -7.18 -3.77
N GLY A 144 -4.11 -5.97 -3.40
CA GLY A 144 -5.36 -5.67 -2.73
C GLY A 144 -5.90 -4.29 -3.07
N ILE A 145 -6.87 -3.81 -2.29
CA ILE A 145 -7.49 -2.49 -2.44
C ILE A 145 -7.12 -1.58 -1.26
N GLY A 146 -6.60 -0.39 -1.56
CA GLY A 146 -6.09 0.58 -0.59
C GLY A 146 -6.38 2.01 -1.01
N LEU A 147 -7.66 2.39 -1.04
CA LEU A 147 -8.14 3.52 -1.86
C LEU A 147 -7.68 4.92 -1.42
N ASP A 148 -7.15 5.09 -0.21
CA ASP A 148 -6.76 6.40 0.34
C ASP A 148 -7.90 7.43 0.33
N VAL A 149 -9.11 6.96 0.66
CA VAL A 149 -10.31 7.80 0.74
C VAL A 149 -10.22 8.68 1.99
N CYS A 150 -10.02 9.98 1.79
CA CYS A 150 -9.89 10.98 2.85
C CYS A 150 -10.83 12.19 2.71
N TYR A 151 -11.68 12.24 1.66
CA TYR A 151 -12.52 13.40 1.36
C TYR A 151 -13.43 13.82 2.54
N TYR A 152 -13.88 12.89 3.38
CA TYR A 152 -14.71 13.19 4.54
C TYR A 152 -14.02 14.06 5.61
N LEU A 153 -12.69 14.21 5.55
CA LEU A 153 -11.91 15.09 6.44
C LEU A 153 -11.96 16.56 6.01
N TYR A 154 -12.32 16.84 4.76
CA TYR A 154 -12.27 18.19 4.18
C TYR A 154 -13.68 18.75 4.01
N LYS A 155 -13.90 20.01 4.42
CA LYS A 155 -15.20 20.67 4.27
C LYS A 155 -15.62 20.85 2.80
N GLU A 156 -14.65 20.94 1.89
CA GLU A 156 -14.87 21.24 0.46
C GLU A 156 -14.63 20.04 -0.47
N GLY A 157 -13.96 18.98 0.01
CA GLY A 157 -13.69 17.78 -0.78
C GLY A 157 -14.75 16.71 -0.52
N ARG A 158 -15.51 16.30 -1.54
CA ARG A 158 -16.49 15.20 -1.39
C ARG A 158 -16.15 13.96 -2.22
N GLN A 159 -15.01 13.96 -2.91
CA GLN A 159 -14.65 12.88 -3.83
C GLN A 159 -13.15 12.75 -4.08
N THR A 160 -12.74 11.64 -4.69
CA THR A 160 -11.36 11.27 -5.06
C THR A 160 -10.86 11.92 -6.36
N ASN A 161 -11.77 12.49 -7.17
CA ASN A 161 -11.53 12.93 -8.55
C ASN A 161 -11.15 11.81 -9.53
N VAL A 162 -11.34 10.54 -9.14
CA VAL A 162 -11.20 9.39 -10.04
C VAL A 162 -12.53 9.13 -10.73
N GLU A 163 -12.57 9.21 -12.06
CA GLU A 163 -13.80 8.96 -12.81
C GLU A 163 -14.28 7.53 -12.60
N GLY A 164 -15.53 7.38 -12.16
CA GLY A 164 -16.14 6.09 -11.84
C GLY A 164 -15.77 5.54 -10.46
N LEU A 165 -14.95 6.25 -9.67
CA LEU A 165 -14.67 5.94 -8.27
C LEU A 165 -14.64 7.21 -7.39
N GLN A 166 -15.59 8.11 -7.61
CA GLN A 166 -15.63 9.41 -6.93
C GLN A 166 -15.77 9.25 -5.41
N THR A 167 -16.56 8.29 -4.96
CA THR A 167 -16.82 8.03 -3.54
C THR A 167 -16.66 6.55 -3.19
N ILE A 168 -16.64 6.22 -1.91
CA ILE A 168 -16.60 4.82 -1.45
C ILE A 168 -17.80 3.99 -1.94
N LYS A 169 -18.92 4.63 -2.28
CA LYS A 169 -20.10 3.95 -2.85
C LYS A 169 -19.84 3.40 -4.25
N ASP A 170 -18.85 3.96 -4.94
CA ASP A 170 -18.49 3.62 -6.33
C ASP A 170 -17.48 2.47 -6.39
N THR A 171 -17.02 1.94 -5.24
CA THR A 171 -16.11 0.79 -5.16
C THR A 171 -16.55 -0.45 -5.95
N PRO A 172 -17.85 -0.78 -6.12
CA PRO A 172 -18.26 -1.88 -6.99
C PRO A 172 -17.85 -1.70 -8.45
N ASN A 173 -17.62 -0.46 -8.92
CA ASN A 173 -17.19 -0.21 -10.30
C ASN A 173 -15.80 -0.77 -10.56
N LEU A 174 -14.87 -0.70 -9.58
CA LEU A 174 -13.55 -1.29 -9.69
C LEU A 174 -13.63 -2.81 -9.87
N LEU A 175 -14.51 -3.47 -9.11
CA LEU A 175 -14.71 -4.92 -9.22
C LEU A 175 -15.30 -5.31 -10.58
N LYS A 176 -16.23 -4.50 -11.11
CA LYS A 176 -16.78 -4.70 -12.46
C LYS A 176 -15.73 -4.55 -13.55
N GLU A 177 -14.80 -3.60 -13.42
CA GLU A 177 -13.68 -3.48 -14.37
C GLU A 177 -12.78 -4.72 -14.35
N LEU A 178 -12.48 -5.28 -13.16
CA LEU A 178 -11.75 -6.55 -13.06
C LEU A 178 -12.52 -7.73 -13.69
N GLN A 179 -13.85 -7.80 -13.52
CA GLN A 179 -14.68 -8.81 -14.19
C GLN A 179 -14.60 -8.68 -15.71
N LYS A 180 -14.67 -7.46 -16.26
CA LYS A 180 -14.52 -7.21 -17.70
C LYS A 180 -13.14 -7.62 -18.22
N MET A 181 -12.11 -7.54 -17.38
CA MET A 181 -10.74 -8.03 -17.68
C MET A 181 -10.60 -9.55 -17.58
N GLY A 182 -11.66 -10.28 -17.20
CA GLY A 182 -11.68 -11.75 -17.15
C GLY A 182 -11.28 -12.35 -15.81
N TYR A 183 -11.17 -11.55 -14.73
CA TYR A 183 -10.91 -12.09 -13.40
C TYR A 183 -12.09 -12.89 -12.89
N SER A 184 -11.83 -14.09 -12.37
CA SER A 184 -12.85 -14.92 -11.72
C SER A 184 -13.31 -14.29 -10.39
N ASN A 185 -14.48 -14.70 -9.90
CA ASN A 185 -14.97 -14.25 -8.59
C ASN A 185 -13.98 -14.57 -7.47
N ASP A 186 -13.32 -15.73 -7.51
CA ASP A 186 -12.30 -16.10 -6.52
C ASP A 186 -11.09 -15.16 -6.55
N ALA A 187 -10.64 -14.76 -7.75
CA ALA A 187 -9.54 -13.82 -7.90
C ALA A 187 -9.94 -12.41 -7.41
N ILE A 188 -11.18 -12.01 -7.68
CA ILE A 188 -11.73 -10.74 -7.19
C ILE A 188 -11.83 -10.75 -5.67
N GLU A 189 -12.26 -11.83 -5.03
CA GLU A 189 -12.29 -11.94 -3.57
C GLU A 189 -10.89 -11.87 -2.95
N LYS A 190 -9.88 -12.43 -3.64
CA LYS A 190 -8.47 -12.26 -3.25
C LYS A 190 -8.06 -10.79 -3.20
N ILE A 191 -8.29 -10.07 -4.29
CA ILE A 191 -8.00 -8.64 -4.41
C ILE A 191 -8.83 -7.81 -3.40
N ALA A 192 -10.11 -8.15 -3.24
CA ALA A 192 -11.01 -7.37 -2.40
C ALA A 192 -10.67 -7.48 -0.91
N TYR A 193 -10.31 -8.67 -0.42
CA TYR A 193 -10.00 -8.83 1.00
C TYR A 193 -9.14 -10.05 1.38
N LYS A 194 -9.19 -11.18 0.66
CA LYS A 194 -8.54 -12.42 1.16
C LYS A 194 -7.01 -12.26 1.26
N ASN A 195 -6.39 -11.45 0.40
CA ASN A 195 -4.94 -11.22 0.45
C ASN A 195 -4.52 -10.40 1.68
N PHE A 196 -5.25 -9.32 2.01
CA PHE A 196 -5.03 -8.60 3.27
C PHE A 196 -5.33 -9.50 4.47
N ASN A 197 -6.42 -10.26 4.43
CA ASN A 197 -6.78 -11.20 5.50
C ASN A 197 -5.69 -12.28 5.74
N ARG A 198 -5.06 -12.78 4.67
CA ARG A 198 -3.91 -13.70 4.76
C ARG A 198 -2.77 -13.08 5.54
N VAL A 199 -2.39 -11.84 5.21
CA VAL A 199 -1.31 -11.12 5.91
C VAL A 199 -1.69 -10.86 7.37
N LEU A 200 -2.91 -10.39 7.64
CA LEU A 200 -3.37 -10.14 9.00
C LEU A 200 -3.34 -11.41 9.86
N LYS A 201 -3.80 -12.55 9.33
CA LYS A 201 -3.75 -13.84 10.05
C LYS A 201 -2.33 -14.35 10.31
N GLN A 202 -1.37 -13.97 9.46
CA GLN A 202 0.03 -14.35 9.64
C GLN A 202 0.75 -13.45 10.65
N VAL A 203 0.39 -12.17 10.72
CA VAL A 203 1.09 -11.17 11.51
C VAL A 203 0.49 -11.01 12.91
N LEU A 204 -0.82 -10.93 13.03
CA LEU A 204 -1.49 -10.62 14.29
C LEU A 204 -1.45 -11.82 15.24
N LYS A 205 -1.05 -11.56 16.49
CA LYS A 205 -1.02 -12.53 17.60
C LYS A 205 -2.22 -12.36 18.53
#